data_AF-A4S537-F1
#
_entry.id   AF-A4S537-F1
#
_cell.length_a   1.000
_cell.length_b   1.000
_cell.length_c   1.000
_cell.angle_alpha   90.00
_cell.angle_beta   90.00
_cell.angle_gamma   90.00
#
_symmetry.space_group_name_H-M   'P 1'
#
loop_
_entity.id
_entity.type
_entity.pdbx_description
1 polymer ?
#
loop_
_entity_poly.entity_id
_entity_poly.type
_entity_poly.pdbx_seq_one_letter_code
_entity_poly.pdbx_strand_id
1 'polypeptide(L)'
;MTAVSDEANDRVAWANAMRLCVTRRDALNDDGSIDQQFFKPKRVVFETRAKKWGDEERAKLYEGIETYGIQEWGTIRENLLPDWDTLNLRVKAARLMGTQSLSRYPKGWKGTKAEVEAEYAKHKKIGEATGCWKNGQLVEDDNGTAAKYMAEHGLL
;
A
#
# COMPACT_ATOMS: atom_id res chain seq x y z
N MET A 1 -38.02 -31.50 9.03
CA MET A 1 -38.02 -31.32 7.56
C MET A 1 -38.97 -30.17 7.28
N THR A 2 -38.46 -28.95 7.16
CA THR A 2 -39.28 -27.75 7.00
C THR A 2 -39.53 -27.56 5.51
N ALA A 3 -40.79 -27.68 5.07
CA ALA A 3 -41.18 -27.45 3.69
C ALA A 3 -40.90 -25.98 3.34
N VAL A 4 -39.97 -25.75 2.41
CA VAL A 4 -39.72 -24.42 1.85
C VAL A 4 -40.95 -24.03 1.04
N SER A 5 -41.55 -22.88 1.35
CA SER A 5 -42.79 -22.40 0.73
C SER A 5 -42.64 -22.15 -0.77
N ASP A 6 -43.69 -22.42 -1.54
CA ASP A 6 -43.70 -22.31 -3.02
C ASP A 6 -43.20 -20.94 -3.53
N GLU A 7 -43.50 -19.85 -2.84
CA GLU A 7 -43.01 -18.50 -3.18
C GLU A 7 -41.47 -18.37 -3.18
N ALA A 8 -40.79 -19.10 -2.29
CA ALA A 8 -39.33 -19.07 -2.23
C ALA A 8 -38.72 -19.80 -3.42
N ASN A 9 -39.36 -20.87 -3.90
CA ASN A 9 -38.95 -21.59 -5.10
C ASN A 9 -39.16 -20.73 -6.36
N ASP A 10 -40.27 -20.00 -6.44
CA ASP A 10 -40.57 -19.11 -7.56
C ASP A 10 -39.56 -17.96 -7.67
N ARG A 11 -39.15 -17.38 -6.53
CA ARG A 11 -38.12 -16.33 -6.51
C ARG A 11 -36.75 -16.84 -6.97
N VAL A 12 -36.39 -18.07 -6.59
CA VAL A 12 -35.14 -18.70 -7.03
C VAL A 12 -35.18 -19.00 -8.53
N ALA A 13 -36.29 -19.55 -9.02
CA ALA A 13 -36.48 -19.82 -10.45
C ALA A 13 -36.39 -18.55 -11.30
N TRP A 14 -37.06 -17.47 -10.86
CA TRP A 14 -36.97 -16.16 -11.51
C TRP A 14 -35.53 -15.63 -11.52
N ALA A 15 -34.82 -15.70 -10.39
CA ALA A 15 -33.44 -15.23 -10.30
C ALA A 15 -32.49 -16.03 -11.22
N ASN A 16 -32.68 -17.35 -11.32
CA ASN A 16 -31.90 -18.20 -12.21
C ASN A 16 -32.18 -17.86 -13.68
N ALA A 17 -33.44 -17.68 -14.06
CA ALA A 17 -33.82 -17.27 -15.42
C ALA A 17 -33.20 -15.93 -15.80
N MET A 18 -33.23 -14.94 -14.90
CA MET A 18 -32.60 -13.65 -15.13
C MET A 18 -31.09 -13.75 -15.34
N ARG A 19 -30.38 -14.57 -14.54
CA ARG A 19 -28.93 -14.74 -14.66
C ARG A 19 -28.52 -15.30 -16.02
N LEU A 20 -29.30 -16.23 -16.60
CA LEU A 20 -29.03 -16.78 -17.93
C LEU A 20 -28.99 -15.69 -19.02
N CYS A 21 -29.69 -14.56 -18.82
CA CYS A 21 -29.73 -13.45 -19.76
C CYS A 21 -28.61 -12.42 -19.54
N VAL A 22 -28.19 -12.19 -18.29
CA VAL A 22 -27.36 -11.02 -17.93
C VAL A 22 -25.98 -11.36 -17.36
N THR A 23 -25.69 -12.63 -17.11
CA THR A 23 -24.42 -13.09 -16.53
C THR A 23 -23.63 -13.90 -17.55
N ARG A 24 -22.30 -13.82 -17.49
CA ARG A 24 -21.39 -14.65 -18.28
C ARG A 24 -21.66 -16.15 -18.07
N ARG A 25 -21.69 -16.94 -19.15
CA ARG A 25 -22.11 -18.36 -19.12
C ARG A 25 -21.22 -19.25 -18.26
N ASP A 26 -19.92 -18.96 -18.21
CA ASP A 26 -18.94 -19.73 -17.44
C ASP A 26 -18.97 -19.45 -15.92
N ALA A 27 -19.80 -18.50 -15.46
CA ALA A 27 -20.05 -18.27 -14.04
C ALA A 27 -21.37 -18.90 -13.54
N LEU A 28 -22.06 -19.65 -14.40
CA LEU A 28 -23.36 -20.26 -14.11
C LEU A 28 -23.33 -21.76 -14.40
N ASN A 29 -24.21 -22.50 -13.72
CA ASN A 29 -24.63 -23.83 -14.16
C ASN A 29 -25.70 -23.72 -15.25
N ASP A 30 -26.00 -24.84 -15.92
CA ASP A 30 -26.97 -24.89 -17.03
C ASP A 30 -28.38 -24.43 -16.64
N ASP A 31 -28.75 -24.59 -15.36
CA ASP A 31 -30.05 -24.18 -14.81
C ASP A 31 -30.13 -22.69 -14.43
N GLY A 32 -29.06 -21.92 -14.65
CA GLY A 32 -28.96 -20.51 -14.28
C GLY A 32 -28.57 -20.24 -12.83
N SER A 33 -28.33 -21.28 -12.03
CA SER A 33 -27.73 -21.13 -10.70
C SER A 33 -26.25 -20.72 -10.80
N ILE A 34 -25.71 -20.12 -9.73
CA ILE A 34 -24.33 -19.63 -9.71
C ILE A 34 -23.34 -20.80 -9.54
N ASP A 35 -22.34 -20.87 -10.42
CA ASP A 35 -21.19 -21.75 -10.18
C ASP A 35 -20.26 -21.11 -9.14
N GLN A 36 -20.32 -21.61 -7.90
CA GLN A 36 -19.46 -21.13 -6.81
C GLN A 36 -17.97 -21.40 -7.06
N GLN A 37 -17.61 -22.38 -7.89
CA GLN A 37 -16.21 -22.67 -8.22
C GLN A 37 -15.60 -21.62 -9.13
N PHE A 38 -16.40 -20.98 -9.98
CA PHE A 38 -15.97 -19.86 -10.82
C PHE A 38 -15.35 -18.72 -9.98
N PHE A 39 -15.90 -18.46 -8.79
CA PHE A 39 -15.46 -17.38 -7.89
C PHE A 39 -14.33 -17.78 -6.94
N LYS A 40 -13.93 -19.06 -6.92
CA LYS A 40 -12.80 -19.48 -6.11
C LYS A 40 -11.49 -19.12 -6.81
N PRO A 41 -10.48 -18.60 -6.10
CA PRO A 41 -9.16 -18.38 -6.67
C PRO A 41 -8.59 -19.70 -7.23
N LYS A 42 -8.46 -19.80 -8.56
CA LYS A 42 -7.92 -20.99 -9.25
C LYS A 42 -6.44 -21.24 -8.95
N ARG A 43 -5.75 -20.20 -8.46
CA ARG A 43 -4.41 -20.28 -7.90
C ARG A 43 -4.50 -19.84 -6.45
N VAL A 44 -4.67 -20.79 -5.54
CA VAL A 44 -4.22 -20.58 -4.18
C VAL A 44 -2.70 -20.57 -4.29
N VAL A 45 -2.13 -19.38 -4.54
CA VAL A 45 -0.72 -19.17 -4.27
C VAL A 45 -0.63 -19.32 -2.76
N PHE A 46 -0.20 -20.50 -2.30
CA PHE A 46 0.28 -20.64 -0.94
C PHE A 46 1.39 -19.59 -0.82
N GLU A 47 1.08 -18.49 -0.14
CA GLU A 47 2.03 -17.44 0.14
C GLU A 47 3.08 -18.08 1.07
N THR A 48 4.10 -18.66 0.46
CA THR A 48 5.21 -19.34 1.13
C THR A 48 5.87 -18.33 2.05
N ARG A 49 5.55 -18.40 3.35
CA ARG A 49 5.90 -17.43 4.40
C ARG A 49 5.53 -15.99 3.99
N ALA A 50 4.43 -15.47 4.53
CA ALA A 50 4.12 -14.04 4.48
C ALA A 50 5.39 -13.23 4.73
N LYS A 51 5.89 -12.59 3.66
CA LYS A 51 7.19 -11.96 3.64
C LYS A 51 7.16 -10.77 4.60
N LYS A 52 7.75 -10.94 5.78
CA LYS A 52 7.65 -9.97 6.86
C LYS A 52 8.75 -8.93 6.72
N TRP A 53 8.37 -7.66 6.78
CA TRP A 53 9.34 -6.57 6.88
C TRP A 53 9.87 -6.52 8.31
N GLY A 54 11.16 -6.81 8.50
CA GLY A 54 11.84 -6.85 9.78
C GLY A 54 13.01 -5.87 9.90
N ASP A 55 13.85 -6.11 10.90
CA ASP A 55 15.01 -5.26 11.20
C ASP A 55 16.12 -5.39 10.16
N GLU A 56 16.27 -6.57 9.56
CA GLU A 56 17.25 -6.81 8.49
C GLU A 56 16.90 -6.02 7.23
N GLU A 57 15.63 -6.07 6.78
CA GLU A 57 15.18 -5.27 5.63
C GLU A 57 15.28 -3.78 5.90
N ARG A 58 14.98 -3.37 7.14
CA ARG A 58 15.12 -1.99 7.57
C ARG A 58 16.58 -1.53 7.54
N ALA A 59 17.51 -2.33 8.04
CA ALA A 59 18.94 -2.03 8.00
C ALA A 59 19.45 -1.89 6.56
N LYS A 60 19.08 -2.83 5.68
CA LYS A 60 19.39 -2.77 4.24
C LYS A 60 18.80 -1.55 3.55
N LEU A 61 17.62 -1.10 3.96
CA LEU A 61 17.04 0.13 3.41
C LEU A 61 17.82 1.38 3.83
N TYR A 62 18.31 1.44 5.08
CA TYR A 62 19.23 2.52 5.49
C TYR A 62 20.52 2.49 4.65
N GLU A 63 21.15 1.32 4.50
CA GLU A 63 22.34 1.14 3.66
C GLU A 63 22.09 1.57 2.20
N GLY A 64 20.92 1.24 1.65
CA GLY A 64 20.54 1.63 0.30
C GLY A 64 20.36 3.14 0.14
N ILE A 65 19.75 3.82 1.11
CA ILE A 65 19.60 5.28 1.13
C ILE A 65 20.97 5.96 1.25
N GLU A 66 21.87 5.42 2.07
CA GLU A 66 23.22 5.95 2.25
C GLU A 66 24.08 5.76 0.99
N THR A 67 23.98 4.58 0.36
CA THR A 67 24.82 4.21 -0.79
C THR A 67 24.32 4.78 -2.11
N TYR A 68 23.03 4.63 -2.40
CA TYR A 68 22.43 4.95 -3.70
C TYR A 68 21.61 6.24 -3.66
N GLY A 69 20.93 6.50 -2.55
CA GLY A 69 20.11 7.70 -2.35
C GLY A 69 18.61 7.46 -2.48
N ILE A 70 17.85 8.46 -2.05
CA ILE A 70 16.40 8.49 -2.24
C ILE A 70 16.10 8.60 -3.73
N GLN A 71 15.07 7.87 -4.18
CA GLN A 71 14.60 7.75 -5.58
C GLN A 71 15.32 6.68 -6.42
N GLU A 72 16.44 6.12 -5.96
CA GLU A 72 17.17 5.03 -6.64
C GLU A 72 16.63 3.63 -6.28
N TRP A 73 15.31 3.48 -6.34
CA TRP A 73 14.61 2.26 -5.87
C TRP A 73 14.95 1.01 -6.67
N GLY A 74 15.18 1.16 -7.98
CA GLY A 74 15.59 0.04 -8.85
C GLY A 74 16.91 -0.55 -8.38
N THR A 75 17.92 0.30 -8.15
CA THR A 75 19.25 -0.12 -7.69
C THR A 75 19.22 -0.69 -6.28
N ILE A 76 18.47 -0.08 -5.35
CA ILE A 76 18.30 -0.62 -3.99
C ILE A 76 17.65 -2.00 -4.02
N ARG A 77 16.61 -2.18 -4.85
CA ARG A 77 15.98 -3.49 -5.05
C ARG A 77 16.98 -4.50 -5.58
N GLU A 78 17.67 -4.19 -6.68
CA GLU A 78 18.57 -5.15 -7.34
C GLU A 78 19.73 -5.62 -6.45
N ASN A 79 20.29 -4.72 -5.63
CA ASN A 79 21.49 -5.02 -4.87
C ASN A 79 21.23 -5.48 -3.42
N LEU A 80 20.16 -4.97 -2.77
CA LEU A 80 19.96 -5.16 -1.33
C LEU A 80 18.64 -5.87 -0.99
N LEU A 81 17.57 -5.55 -1.71
CA LEU A 81 16.20 -5.97 -1.36
C LEU A 81 15.46 -6.58 -2.57
N PRO A 82 16.01 -7.63 -3.23
CA PRO A 82 15.53 -8.14 -4.53
C PRO A 82 14.10 -8.66 -4.50
N ASP A 83 13.70 -9.19 -3.35
CA ASP A 83 12.37 -9.74 -3.17
C ASP A 83 11.30 -8.65 -3.01
N TRP A 84 11.66 -7.39 -2.76
CA TRP A 84 10.73 -6.28 -2.52
C TRP A 84 10.57 -5.45 -3.79
N ASP A 85 9.34 -5.12 -4.15
CA ASP A 85 9.10 -4.21 -5.27
C ASP A 85 9.45 -2.75 -4.90
N THR A 86 9.66 -1.93 -5.93
CA THR A 86 10.09 -0.53 -5.79
C THR A 86 9.06 0.34 -5.08
N LEU A 87 7.76 0.04 -5.22
CA LEU A 87 6.69 0.77 -4.54
C LEU A 87 6.74 0.52 -3.03
N ASN A 88 6.91 -0.73 -2.61
CA ASN A 88 7.11 -1.11 -1.22
C ASN A 88 8.33 -0.42 -0.63
N LEU A 89 9.47 -0.42 -1.33
CA LEU A 89 10.67 0.29 -0.90
C LEU A 89 10.41 1.79 -0.72
N ARG A 90 9.72 2.44 -1.66
CA ARG A 90 9.34 3.85 -1.57
C ARG A 90 8.47 4.13 -0.34
N VAL A 91 7.46 3.30 -0.08
CA VAL A 91 6.57 3.46 1.09
C VAL A 91 7.32 3.25 2.40
N LYS A 92 8.23 2.28 2.45
CA LYS A 92 9.06 2.02 3.63
C LYS A 92 10.05 3.16 3.88
N ALA A 93 10.66 3.68 2.83
CA ALA A 93 11.54 4.85 2.92
C ALA A 93 10.76 6.08 3.40
N ALA A 94 9.57 6.34 2.87
CA ALA A 94 8.69 7.42 3.32
C ALA A 94 8.39 7.33 4.83
N ARG A 95 8.17 6.11 5.35
CA ARG A 95 8.00 5.89 6.80
C ARG A 95 9.28 6.11 7.60
N LEU A 96 10.43 5.68 7.08
CA LEU A 96 11.73 5.91 7.73
C LEU A 96 12.06 7.40 7.82
N MET A 97 11.76 8.17 6.77
CA MET A 97 11.98 9.61 6.70
C MET A 97 10.90 10.40 7.44
N GLY A 98 9.80 9.78 7.89
CA GLY A 98 8.71 10.45 8.60
C GLY A 98 7.89 11.39 7.70
N THR A 99 7.87 11.20 6.39
CA THR A 99 7.11 12.04 5.45
C THR A 99 6.41 11.20 4.39
N GLN A 100 5.20 11.59 3.97
CA GLN A 100 4.50 10.90 2.89
C GLN A 100 5.15 11.16 1.53
N SER A 101 5.67 12.36 1.31
CA SER A 101 6.23 12.76 0.02
C SER A 101 7.75 12.87 0.06
N LEU A 102 8.41 11.92 -0.61
CA LEU A 102 9.85 11.94 -0.83
C LEU A 102 10.29 12.87 -1.97
N SER A 103 9.35 13.50 -2.70
CA SER A 103 9.69 14.46 -3.77
C SER A 103 10.31 15.76 -3.24
N ARG A 104 10.24 15.96 -1.92
CA ARG A 104 10.82 17.10 -1.20
C ARG A 104 12.35 17.04 -1.19
N TYR A 105 12.93 15.85 -1.35
CA TYR A 105 14.37 15.68 -1.40
C TYR A 105 14.91 15.94 -2.81
N PRO A 106 16.04 16.65 -2.94
CA PRO A 106 16.69 16.80 -4.22
C PRO A 106 17.11 15.43 -4.77
N LYS A 107 17.16 15.33 -6.11
CA LYS A 107 17.58 14.09 -6.77
C LYS A 107 18.98 13.69 -6.29
N GLY A 108 19.13 12.44 -5.87
CA GLY A 108 20.41 11.91 -5.38
C GLY A 108 20.72 12.28 -3.93
N TRP A 109 19.76 12.80 -3.16
CA TRP A 109 19.93 12.95 -1.71
C TRP A 109 20.26 11.59 -1.08
N LYS A 110 21.33 11.59 -0.28
CA LYS A 110 21.82 10.44 0.50
C LYS A 110 21.93 10.88 1.95
N GLY A 111 21.73 9.94 2.86
CA GLY A 111 21.89 10.20 4.28
C GLY A 111 22.23 8.91 5.01
N THR A 112 23.13 9.03 5.97
CA THR A 112 23.40 8.00 6.97
C THR A 112 22.14 7.69 7.76
N LYS A 113 22.15 6.58 8.50
CA LYS A 113 21.05 6.24 9.42
C LYS A 113 20.70 7.39 10.37
N ALA A 114 21.70 8.08 10.91
CA ALA A 114 21.49 9.19 11.84
C ALA A 114 20.82 10.39 11.17
N GLU A 115 21.17 10.70 9.92
CA GLU A 115 20.54 11.79 9.16
C GLU A 115 19.09 11.44 8.77
N VAL A 116 18.82 10.18 8.41
CA VAL A 116 17.45 9.70 8.16
C VAL A 116 16.60 9.82 9.44
N GLU A 117 17.14 9.43 10.60
CA GLU A 117 16.45 9.57 11.89
C GLU A 117 16.26 11.05 12.29
N ALA A 118 17.21 11.91 11.96
CA ALA A 118 17.08 13.36 12.15
C ALA A 118 15.98 13.95 11.26
N GLU A 119 15.88 13.52 10.00
CA GLU A 119 14.80 13.92 9.08
C GLU A 119 13.44 13.44 9.59
N TYR A 120 13.35 12.22 10.12
CA TYR A 120 12.13 11.75 10.79
C TYR A 120 11.73 12.67 11.95
N ALA A 121 12.68 13.01 12.82
CA ALA A 121 12.43 13.89 13.96
C ALA A 121 12.01 15.30 13.54
N LYS A 122 12.66 15.85 12.50
CA LYS A 122 12.30 17.12 11.86
C LYS A 122 10.86 17.10 11.36
N HIS A 123 10.48 16.08 10.58
CA HIS A 123 9.13 15.96 10.04
C HIS A 123 8.07 15.71 11.11
N LYS A 124 8.40 14.93 12.14
CA LYS A 124 7.53 14.75 13.30
C LYS A 124 7.23 16.07 13.97
N LYS A 125 8.26 16.89 14.25
CA LYS A 125 8.10 18.21 14.87
C LYS A 125 7.22 19.14 14.02
N ILE A 126 7.43 19.15 12.70
CA ILE A 126 6.60 19.95 11.78
C ILE A 126 5.15 19.46 11.82
N GLY A 127 4.93 18.15 11.70
CA GLY A 127 3.59 17.57 11.66
C GLY A 127 2.82 17.75 12.97
N GLU A 128 3.51 17.69 14.11
CA GLU A 128 2.91 17.99 15.42
C GLU A 128 2.57 19.48 15.55
N ALA A 129 3.42 20.38 15.05
CA ALA A 129 3.16 21.82 15.08
C ALA A 129 2.01 22.26 14.16
N THR A 130 1.83 21.59 13.03
CA THR A 130 0.82 21.97 12.02
C THR A 130 -0.45 21.12 12.06
N GLY A 131 -0.53 20.09 12.91
CA GLY A 131 -1.62 19.11 12.89
C GLY A 131 -1.59 18.16 11.68
N CYS A 132 -0.49 18.13 10.94
CA CYS A 132 -0.29 17.33 9.73
C CYS A 132 0.37 15.96 9.99
N TRP A 133 0.60 15.58 11.26
CA TRP A 133 1.14 14.28 11.62
C TRP A 133 0.06 13.19 11.61
N LYS A 134 0.14 12.25 10.65
CA LYS A 134 -0.83 11.15 10.52
C LYS A 134 -0.09 9.84 10.29
N ASN A 135 -0.45 8.81 11.07
CA ASN A 135 0.10 7.45 10.94
C ASN A 135 1.64 7.39 10.92
N GLY A 136 2.30 8.25 11.69
CA GLY A 136 3.76 8.29 11.79
C GLY A 136 4.47 9.00 10.64
N GLN A 137 3.74 9.83 9.87
CA GLN A 137 4.29 10.59 8.75
C GLN A 137 3.70 12.01 8.71
N LEU A 138 4.49 12.95 8.20
CA LEU A 138 4.04 14.27 7.78
C LEU A 138 3.25 14.13 6.46
N VAL A 139 2.02 14.66 6.44
CA VAL A 139 1.09 14.60 5.30
C VAL A 139 0.69 16.01 4.87
N GLU A 140 0.57 16.26 3.57
CA GLU A 140 0.04 17.55 3.08
C GLU A 140 -1.48 17.63 3.30
N ASP A 141 -1.99 18.80 3.66
CA ASP A 141 -3.42 19.10 3.69
C ASP A 141 -3.80 20.04 2.53
N ASP A 142 -5.12 20.17 2.29
CA ASP A 142 -5.64 21.00 1.20
C ASP A 142 -5.32 22.49 1.37
N ASN A 143 -4.97 22.90 2.59
CA ASN A 143 -4.60 24.28 2.92
C ASN A 143 -3.10 24.59 2.74
N GLY A 144 -2.27 23.56 2.46
CA GLY A 144 -0.83 23.67 2.34
C GLY A 144 -0.14 24.08 3.64
N THR A 145 -0.71 23.75 4.80
CA THR A 145 -0.28 24.20 6.14
C THR A 145 1.16 23.77 6.43
N ALA A 146 1.49 22.51 6.16
CA ALA A 146 2.85 21.99 6.35
C ALA A 146 3.87 22.71 5.45
N ALA A 147 3.53 22.92 4.17
CA ALA A 147 4.40 23.61 3.23
C ALA A 147 4.66 25.08 3.62
N LYS A 148 3.62 25.80 4.05
CA LYS A 148 3.74 27.19 4.54
C LYS A 148 4.63 27.27 5.78
N TYR A 149 4.39 26.39 6.76
CA TYR A 149 5.20 26.33 7.97
C TYR A 149 6.69 26.10 7.64
N MET A 150 6.99 25.18 6.74
CA MET A 150 8.37 24.91 6.32
C MET A 150 9.01 26.11 5.62
N ALA A 151 8.27 26.83 4.77
CA ALA A 151 8.78 28.03 4.10
C ALA A 151 9.08 29.17 5.09
N GLU A 152 8.17 29.43 6.04
CA GLU A 152 8.32 30.49 7.05
C GLU A 152 9.51 30.24 8.00
N HIS A 153 9.85 28.97 8.23
CA HIS A 153 10.91 28.56 9.16
C HIS A 153 12.21 28.16 8.46
N GLY A 154 12.32 28.31 7.14
CA GLY A 154 13.53 27.98 6.37
C GLY A 154 13.89 26.48 6.39
N LEU A 155 12.87 25.61 6.37
CA LEU A 155 13.02 24.15 6.48
C LEU A 155 12.92 23.40 5.14
N LEU A 156 12.77 24.14 4.03
CA LEU A 156 12.75 23.65 2.65
C LEU A 156 14.18 23.51 2.08
#